data_AF-A0AA36N8K5-F1
#
_entry.id   AF-A0AA36N8K5-F1
#
_cell.length_a   1.000
_cell.length_b   1.000
_cell.length_c   1.000
_cell.angle_alpha   90.00
_cell.angle_beta   90.00
_cell.angle_gamma   90.00
#
_symmetry.space_group_name_H-M   'P 1'
#
loop_
_entity.id
_entity.type
_entity.pdbx_description
1 polymer ?
#
loop_
_entity_poly.entity_id
_entity_poly.type
_entity_poly.pdbx_seq_one_letter_code
_entity_poly.pdbx_strand_id
1 'polypeptide(L)'
;MQISGEATEEAILKVWKKLVLLLHPDKLQSLDDDTKAKGAEALHEVHAAKEELRQRAQQACAQVPVPPTRGSAPRCLNATPGARKYEISWMLPEVQDPKAPIEKYE
;
A
#
# COMPACT_ATOMS: atom_id res chain seq x y z
N MET A 1 9.78 -23.53 -11.10
CA MET A 1 8.43 -23.00 -11.41
C MET A 1 8.57 -21.50 -11.38
N GLN A 2 8.58 -20.82 -12.52
CA GLN A 2 8.79 -19.35 -12.55
C GLN A 2 7.45 -18.63 -12.49
N ILE A 3 7.33 -17.64 -11.62
CA ILE A 3 6.20 -16.73 -11.57
C ILE A 3 6.56 -15.50 -12.39
N SER A 4 5.87 -15.29 -13.51
CA SER A 4 6.03 -14.08 -14.32
C SER A 4 5.51 -12.84 -13.57
N GLY A 5 6.08 -11.66 -13.81
CA GLY A 5 5.71 -10.38 -13.16
C GLY A 5 4.27 -9.89 -13.45
N GLU A 6 3.55 -10.57 -14.33
CA GLU A 6 2.12 -10.37 -14.65
C GLU A 6 1.20 -11.47 -14.10
N ALA A 7 1.70 -12.36 -13.23
CA ALA A 7 0.90 -13.46 -12.70
C ALA A 7 -0.29 -12.96 -11.87
N THR A 8 -1.49 -13.49 -12.17
CA THR A 8 -2.71 -13.17 -11.42
C THR A 8 -2.71 -13.81 -10.03
N GLU A 9 -3.56 -13.32 -9.13
CA GLU A 9 -3.68 -13.85 -7.77
C GLU A 9 -3.97 -15.35 -7.74
N GLU A 10 -4.81 -15.85 -8.67
CA GLU A 10 -5.14 -17.27 -8.76
C GLU A 10 -3.92 -18.12 -9.16
N ALA A 11 -3.05 -17.59 -10.02
CA ALA A 11 -1.82 -18.25 -10.43
C ALA A 11 -0.85 -18.37 -9.24
N ILE A 12 -0.66 -17.29 -8.48
CA ILE A 12 0.18 -17.27 -7.27
C ILE A 12 -0.35 -18.28 -6.24
N LEU A 13 -1.66 -18.30 -5.99
CA LEU A 13 -2.29 -19.25 -5.05
C LEU A 13 -2.14 -20.70 -5.51
N LYS A 14 -2.24 -20.97 -6.82
CA LYS A 14 -2.08 -22.32 -7.37
C LYS A 14 -0.64 -22.83 -7.23
N VAL A 15 0.35 -21.96 -7.45
CA VAL A 15 1.78 -22.30 -7.27
C VAL A 15 2.10 -22.48 -5.79
N TRP A 16 1.61 -21.59 -4.92
CA TRP A 16 1.75 -21.73 -3.47
C TRP A 16 1.21 -23.06 -2.94
N LYS A 17 -0.02 -23.43 -3.31
CA LYS A 17 -0.63 -24.70 -2.90
C LYS A 17 0.21 -25.90 -3.33
N LYS A 18 0.77 -25.88 -4.54
CA LYS A 18 1.65 -26.95 -5.03
C LYS A 18 2.96 -27.01 -4.24
N LEU A 19 3.57 -25.87 -3.95
CA LEU A 19 4.81 -25.81 -3.18
C LEU A 19 4.63 -26.25 -1.73
N VAL A 20 3.54 -25.83 -1.07
CA VAL A 20 3.24 -26.26 0.31
C VAL A 20 3.02 -27.76 0.40
N LEU A 21 2.37 -28.38 -0.59
CA LEU A 21 2.20 -29.84 -0.63
C LEU A 21 3.52 -30.58 -0.88
N LEU A 22 4.43 -30.00 -1.66
CA LEU A 22 5.76 -30.58 -1.92
C LEU A 22 6.70 -30.41 -0.73
N LEU A 23 6.63 -29.28 -0.03
CA LEU A 23 7.44 -28.93 1.14
C LEU A 23 6.75 -29.31 2.45
N HIS A 24 5.79 -30.23 2.44
CA HIS A 24 5.17 -30.73 3.66
C HIS A 24 6.21 -31.48 4.50
N PRO A 25 6.24 -31.34 5.84
CA PRO A 25 7.22 -32.00 6.72
C PRO A 25 7.33 -33.52 6.49
N ASP A 26 6.22 -34.20 6.20
CA ASP A 26 6.22 -35.63 5.89
C ASP A 26 6.94 -35.99 4.58
N LYS A 27 6.92 -35.09 3.60
CA LYS A 27 7.56 -35.27 2.28
C LYS A 27 9.02 -34.80 2.32
N LEU A 28 9.32 -33.76 3.11
CA LEU A 28 10.64 -33.17 3.29
C LEU A 28 11.68 -34.17 3.79
N GLN A 29 11.31 -35.11 4.68
CA GLN A 29 12.25 -36.11 5.19
C GLN A 29 12.77 -37.05 4.10
N SER A 30 11.96 -37.29 3.06
CA SER A 30 12.32 -38.14 1.92
C SER A 30 12.99 -37.41 0.75
N LEU A 31 13.04 -36.07 0.78
CA LEU A 31 13.61 -35.25 -0.29
C LEU A 31 15.11 -35.05 -0.11
N ASP A 32 15.83 -35.02 -1.23
CA ASP A 32 17.23 -34.62 -1.28
C ASP A 32 17.41 -33.12 -0.99
N ASP A 33 18.60 -32.72 -0.57
CA ASP A 33 18.86 -31.36 -0.10
C ASP A 33 18.82 -30.32 -1.23
N ASP A 34 19.11 -30.71 -2.48
CA ASP A 34 19.02 -29.85 -3.65
C ASP A 34 17.55 -29.50 -3.96
N THR A 35 16.65 -30.48 -3.88
CA THR A 35 15.21 -30.26 -4.06
C THR A 35 14.61 -29.42 -2.93
N LYS A 36 15.08 -29.58 -1.68
CA LYS A 36 14.69 -28.72 -0.56
C LYS A 36 15.10 -27.27 -0.79
N ALA A 37 16.35 -27.04 -1.21
CA ALA A 37 16.87 -25.71 -1.49
C ALA A 37 16.06 -25.01 -2.60
N LYS A 38 15.84 -25.70 -3.74
CA LYS A 38 15.03 -25.19 -4.85
C LYS A 38 13.58 -24.90 -4.46
N GLY A 39 13.01 -25.71 -3.58
CA GLY A 39 11.67 -25.48 -3.06
C GLY A 39 11.59 -24.25 -2.15
N ALA A 40 12.59 -24.04 -1.30
CA ALA A 40 12.69 -22.85 -0.46
C ALA A 40 12.85 -21.57 -1.31
N GLU A 41 13.69 -21.60 -2.35
CA GLU A 41 13.83 -20.50 -3.31
C GLU A 41 12.51 -20.19 -4.02
N ALA A 42 11.81 -21.22 -4.52
CA ALA A 42 10.52 -21.05 -5.17
C ALA A 42 9.43 -20.51 -4.22
N LEU A 43 9.49 -20.86 -2.93
CA LEU A 43 8.59 -20.32 -1.91
C LEU A 43 8.88 -18.83 -1.66
N HIS A 44 10.15 -18.43 -1.59
CA HIS A 44 10.53 -17.02 -1.50
C HIS A 44 10.02 -16.21 -2.71
N GLU A 45 10.13 -16.75 -3.93
CA GLU A 45 9.63 -16.11 -5.15
C GLU A 45 8.10 -15.89 -5.10
N VAL A 46 7.34 -16.90 -4.64
CA VAL A 46 5.88 -16.80 -4.47
C VAL A 46 5.50 -15.76 -3.43
N HIS A 47 6.23 -15.71 -2.32
CA HIS A 47 6.03 -14.70 -1.29
C HIS A 47 6.30 -13.30 -1.84
N ALA A 48 7.40 -13.10 -2.56
CA ALA A 48 7.71 -11.82 -3.19
C ALA A 48 6.62 -11.37 -4.16
N ALA A 49 6.15 -12.26 -5.03
CA ALA A 49 5.05 -11.96 -5.97
C ALA A 49 3.74 -11.59 -5.24
N LYS A 50 3.44 -12.25 -4.12
CA LYS A 50 2.27 -11.94 -3.28
C LYS A 50 2.39 -10.58 -2.59
N GLU A 51 3.57 -10.24 -2.09
CA GLU A 51 3.85 -8.92 -1.51
C GLU A 51 3.67 -7.83 -2.56
N GLU A 52 4.21 -8.01 -3.76
CA GLU A 52 4.09 -7.06 -4.86
C GLU A 52 2.63 -6.84 -5.26
N LEU A 53 1.85 -7.92 -5.41
CA LEU A 53 0.42 -7.80 -5.71
C LEU A 53 -0.33 -6.98 -4.64
N ARG A 54 0.00 -7.21 -3.36
CA ARG A 54 -0.60 -6.44 -2.26
C ARG A 54 -0.20 -4.97 -2.32
N GLN A 55 1.06 -4.66 -2.60
CA GLN A 55 1.54 -3.29 -2.74
C GLN A 55 0.85 -2.59 -3.90
N ARG A 56 0.72 -3.24 -5.06
CA ARG A 56 -0.01 -2.70 -6.22
C ARG A 56 -1.47 -2.42 -5.87
N ALA A 57 -2.14 -3.34 -5.19
CA ALA A 57 -3.51 -3.14 -4.73
C ALA A 57 -3.63 -1.96 -3.74
N GLN A 58 -2.69 -1.86 -2.80
CA GLN A 58 -2.65 -0.76 -1.84
C GLN A 58 -2.40 0.60 -2.53
N GLN A 59 -1.49 0.65 -3.49
CA GLN A 59 -1.21 1.85 -4.30
C GLN A 59 -2.42 2.24 -5.15
N ALA A 60 -3.12 1.28 -5.74
CA ALA A 60 -4.34 1.53 -6.51
C ALA A 60 -5.47 2.11 -5.64
N CYS A 61 -5.54 1.73 -4.37
CA CYS A 61 -6.51 2.25 -3.40
C CYS A 61 -6.02 3.48 -2.61
N ALA A 62 -4.76 3.89 -2.77
CA ALA A 62 -4.21 5.02 -2.05
C ALA A 62 -4.76 6.33 -2.62
N GLN A 63 -5.83 6.83 -2.01
CA GLN A 63 -6.37 8.15 -2.30
C GLN A 63 -5.73 9.16 -1.36
N VAL A 64 -5.01 10.13 -1.92
CA VAL A 64 -4.51 11.30 -1.19
C VAL A 64 -5.50 12.44 -1.44
N PRO A 65 -6.16 12.98 -0.40
CA PRO A 65 -7.01 14.15 -0.56
C PRO A 65 -6.21 15.31 -1.17
N VAL A 66 -6.81 16.02 -2.11
CA VAL A 66 -6.19 17.22 -2.69
C VAL A 66 -6.08 18.26 -1.58
N PRO A 67 -4.89 18.85 -1.33
CA PRO A 67 -4.75 19.88 -0.32
C PRO A 67 -5.61 21.10 -0.68
N PRO A 68 -6.21 21.78 0.31
CA PRO A 68 -7.04 22.96 0.04
C PRO A 68 -6.19 24.09 -0.54
N THR A 69 -6.78 24.84 -1.45
CA THR A 69 -6.12 26.02 -2.03
C THR A 69 -6.06 27.12 -0.97
N ARG A 70 -4.91 27.75 -0.79
CA ARG A 70 -4.80 28.92 0.11
C ARG A 70 -5.74 30.02 -0.39
N GLY A 71 -6.48 30.64 0.53
CA GLY A 71 -7.33 31.79 0.24
C GLY A 71 -6.51 33.06 0.04
N SER A 72 -6.26 33.79 1.12
CA SER A 72 -5.46 35.01 1.11
C SER A 72 -4.11 34.81 1.80
N ALA A 73 -3.20 35.77 1.58
CA ALA A 73 -1.98 35.85 2.37
C ALA A 73 -2.32 36.02 3.87
N PRO A 74 -1.56 35.39 4.79
CA PRO A 74 -1.79 35.54 6.22
C PRO A 74 -1.79 37.01 6.64
N ARG A 75 -2.82 37.42 7.38
CA ARG A 75 -2.97 38.81 7.84
C ARG A 75 -2.70 38.89 9.33
N CYS A 76 -1.82 39.81 9.74
CA CYS A 76 -1.66 40.11 11.16
C CYS A 76 -2.83 40.99 11.64
N LEU A 77 -3.65 40.45 12.53
CA LEU A 77 -4.76 41.17 13.15
C LEU A 77 -4.31 41.94 14.40
N ASN A 78 -3.32 41.39 15.13
CA ASN A 78 -2.73 42.04 16.29
C ASN A 78 -1.23 41.80 16.29
N ALA A 79 -0.44 42.87 16.35
CA ALA A 79 1.02 42.82 16.37
C ALA A 79 1.62 43.00 17.78
N THR A 80 0.78 43.12 18.80
CA THR A 80 1.21 43.34 20.20
C THR A 80 2.16 42.22 20.64
N PRO A 81 3.37 42.55 21.15
CA PRO A 81 4.29 41.57 21.71
C PRO A 81 3.60 40.72 22.79
N GLY A 82 3.73 39.39 22.70
CA GLY A 82 3.07 38.46 23.62
C GLY A 82 1.60 38.13 23.32
N ALA A 83 0.97 38.82 22.36
CA ALA A 83 -0.45 38.62 22.01
C ALA A 83 -0.71 38.69 20.50
N ARG A 84 0.28 38.27 19.68
CA ARG A 84 0.15 38.34 18.23
C ARG A 84 -0.95 37.42 17.73
N LYS A 85 -1.80 37.94 16.83
CA LYS A 85 -2.88 37.19 16.19
C LYS A 85 -2.74 37.27 14.68
N TYR A 86 -2.87 36.12 14.03
CA TYR A 86 -2.85 36.01 12.58
C TYR A 86 -4.15 35.37 12.12
N GLU A 87 -4.65 35.84 10.99
CA GLU A 87 -5.75 35.26 10.25
C GLU A 87 -5.19 34.53 9.03
N ILE A 88 -5.64 33.29 8.84
CA ILE A 88 -5.28 32.43 7.71
C ILE A 88 -6.59 31.88 7.16
N SER A 89 -6.72 31.85 5.84
CA SER A 89 -7.92 31.39 5.16
C SER A 89 -7.58 30.36 4.07
N TRP A 90 -8.51 29.45 3.82
CA TRP A 90 -8.45 28.42 2.79
C TRP A 90 -9.70 28.54 1.91
N MET A 91 -9.55 28.26 0.61
CA MET A 91 -10.68 28.17 -0.30
C MET A 91 -11.26 26.76 -0.25
N LEU A 92 -12.59 26.68 -0.19
CA LEU A 92 -13.28 25.41 -0.32
C LEU A 92 -13.27 24.96 -1.79
N PRO A 93 -13.18 23.64 -2.06
CA PRO A 93 -13.36 23.11 -3.40
C PRO A 93 -14.76 23.46 -3.95
N GLU A 94 -14.85 23.78 -5.24
CA GLU A 94 -16.16 24.05 -5.90
C GLU A 94 -17.03 22.79 -6.02
N VAL A 95 -16.38 21.62 -6.09
CA VAL A 95 -17.02 20.31 -6.21
C VAL A 95 -16.48 19.41 -5.12
N GLN A 96 -17.38 18.81 -4.34
CA GLN A 96 -17.05 17.87 -3.28
C GLN A 96 -17.61 16.49 -3.63
N ASP A 97 -16.79 15.45 -3.49
CA ASP A 97 -17.23 14.08 -3.72
C ASP A 97 -18.14 13.63 -2.56
N PRO A 98 -19.41 13.22 -2.80
CA PRO A 98 -20.29 12.73 -1.75
C PRO A 98 -19.79 11.45 -1.08
N LYS A 99 -18.87 10.70 -1.70
CA LYS A 99 -18.27 9.49 -1.11
C LYS A 99 -17.10 9.79 -0.17
N ALA A 100 -16.53 10.99 -0.24
CA ALA A 100 -15.40 11.42 0.56
C ALA A 100 -15.63 12.84 1.10
N PRO A 101 -16.58 13.02 2.04
CA PRO A 101 -16.85 14.33 2.59
C PRO A 101 -15.68 14.84 3.44
N ILE A 102 -15.37 16.14 3.31
CA ILE A 102 -14.37 16.80 4.15
C ILE A 102 -15.02 17.14 5.49
N GLU A 103 -14.55 16.51 6.57
CA GLU A 103 -15.11 16.71 7.92
C GLU A 103 -14.41 17.84 8.68
N LYS A 104 -13.10 18.00 8.49
CA LYS A 104 -12.28 19.01 9.18
C LYS A 104 -10.99 19.33 8.42
N TYR A 105 -10.43 20.51 8.72
CA TYR A 105 -9.11 20.95 8.29
C TYR A 105 -8.23 21.13 9.53
N GLU A 106 -7.01 20.60 9.50
CA GLU A 106 -6.03 20.66 10.60
C GLU A 106 -4.72 21.29 10.13
#